data_AF-D2RVI1-F1
#
_entry.id   AF-D2RVI1-F1
#
_cell.length_a   1.000
_cell.length_b   1.000
_cell.length_c   1.000
_cell.angle_alpha   90.00
_cell.angle_beta   90.00
_cell.angle_gamma   90.00
#
_symmetry.space_group_name_H-M   'P 1'
#
loop_
_entity.id
_entity.type
_entity.pdbx_description
1 polymer ?
#
loop_
_entity_poly.entity_id
_entity_poly.type
_entity_poly.pdbx_seq_one_letter_code
_entity_poly.pdbx_strand_id
1 'polypeptide(L)'
;MSEDDPVDEPFGNGWSVDYPVEYDPEAVEEVLSTEWKRNLLVVDYESAGEDARNKETLLIQSFYVSLVLFGLLLDVGYRLAQQEEQLALFGLSTLGVVLFGLLANWSVRYRQGRDASWDRRSEIEDFVKLADPDVLRSNDSKFKRLSRTGDGTYRVDEQPWYEAGSIATVVVYAELAIGLLWLAVAVWTGTSLL
;
A
#
# COMPACT_ATOMS: atom_id res chain seq x y z
N MET A 1 -3.23 29.87 14.73
CA MET A 1 -4.43 29.11 14.37
C MET A 1 -4.17 28.71 12.93
N SER A 2 -3.53 27.55 12.78
CA SER A 2 -3.08 27.02 11.48
C SER A 2 -4.23 26.28 10.85
N GLU A 3 -4.67 26.77 9.70
CA GLU A 3 -5.52 26.02 8.78
C GLU A 3 -4.67 24.86 8.24
N ASP A 4 -5.11 23.64 8.52
CA ASP A 4 -4.59 22.43 7.92
C ASP A 4 -5.07 22.41 6.46
N ASP A 5 -4.16 22.68 5.52
CA ASP A 5 -4.41 22.49 4.09
C ASP A 5 -4.55 20.98 3.81
N PRO A 6 -5.62 20.55 3.11
CA PRO A 6 -5.72 19.16 2.65
C PRO A 6 -4.62 18.90 1.62
N VAL A 7 -3.86 17.82 1.86
CA VAL A 7 -2.86 17.32 0.92
C VAL A 7 -3.59 16.81 -0.31
N ASP A 8 -3.52 17.57 -1.41
CA ASP A 8 -3.96 17.13 -2.74
C ASP A 8 -3.24 15.81 -3.09
N GLU A 9 -4.00 14.70 -3.13
CA GLU A 9 -3.49 13.42 -3.59
C GLU A 9 -3.16 13.50 -5.10
N PRO A 10 -1.92 13.23 -5.54
CA PRO A 10 -1.51 13.51 -6.91
C PRO A 10 -2.01 12.50 -7.96
N PHE A 11 -2.91 11.56 -7.63
CA PHE A 11 -3.31 10.47 -8.54
C PHE A 11 -4.81 10.14 -8.54
N GLY A 12 -5.68 11.09 -8.21
CA GLY A 12 -7.12 10.92 -8.35
C GLY A 12 -7.60 11.30 -9.76
N ASN A 13 -7.94 10.31 -10.61
CA ASN A 13 -8.82 10.57 -11.74
C ASN A 13 -10.14 11.11 -11.16
N GLY A 14 -10.49 12.37 -11.47
CA GLY A 14 -11.55 13.19 -10.86
C GLY A 14 -12.99 12.73 -11.09
N TRP A 15 -13.26 11.44 -10.90
CA TRP A 15 -14.58 10.81 -10.90
C TRP A 15 -14.78 10.06 -9.59
N SER A 16 -14.54 10.69 -8.44
CA SER A 16 -14.99 10.16 -7.15
C SER A 16 -16.47 10.48 -6.99
N VAL A 17 -17.27 9.45 -6.74
CA VAL A 17 -18.61 9.65 -6.18
C VAL A 17 -18.39 10.00 -4.72
N ASP A 18 -18.79 11.22 -4.31
CA ASP A 18 -18.82 11.56 -2.90
C ASP A 18 -19.91 10.72 -2.23
N TYR A 19 -19.47 9.69 -1.51
CA TYR A 19 -20.36 8.90 -0.69
C TYR A 19 -20.78 9.77 0.50
N PRO A 20 -22.08 9.86 0.81
CA PRO A 20 -22.51 10.63 1.96
C PRO A 20 -21.88 10.01 3.22
N VAL A 21 -21.10 10.82 3.94
CA VAL A 21 -20.44 10.46 5.20
C VAL A 21 -21.47 10.07 6.27
N GLU A 22 -22.70 10.54 6.11
CA GLU A 22 -23.85 10.22 6.95
C GLU A 22 -24.84 9.34 6.16
N TYR A 23 -25.13 8.17 6.73
CA TYR A 23 -25.91 7.13 6.09
C TYR A 23 -27.39 7.55 5.93
N ASP A 24 -27.76 7.99 4.74
CA ASP A 24 -29.14 8.30 4.37
C ASP A 24 -29.71 7.18 3.47
N PRO A 25 -30.66 6.35 3.96
CA PRO A 25 -31.25 5.28 3.17
C PRO A 25 -31.95 5.78 1.90
N GLU A 26 -32.42 7.02 1.85
CA GLU A 26 -33.02 7.61 0.64
C GLU A 26 -31.95 7.91 -0.44
N ALA A 27 -30.79 8.42 -0.04
CA ALA A 27 -29.67 8.67 -0.95
C ALA A 27 -29.12 7.35 -1.54
N VAL A 28 -29.14 6.29 -0.76
CA VAL A 28 -28.72 4.94 -1.16
C VAL A 28 -29.66 4.36 -2.23
N GLU A 29 -30.97 4.47 -2.03
CA GLU A 29 -31.97 4.04 -3.02
C GLU A 29 -31.91 4.88 -4.31
N GLU A 30 -31.61 6.19 -4.20
CA GLU A 30 -31.40 7.08 -5.35
C GLU A 30 -30.18 6.66 -6.19
N VAL A 31 -29.08 6.26 -5.55
CA VAL A 31 -27.87 5.79 -6.22
C VAL A 31 -28.10 4.43 -6.91
N LEU A 32 -28.83 3.51 -6.27
CA LEU A 32 -29.10 2.19 -6.86
C LEU A 32 -30.20 2.19 -7.92
N SER A 33 -31.19 3.09 -7.83
CA SER A 33 -32.34 3.13 -8.73
C SER A 33 -31.98 3.54 -10.16
N THR A 34 -30.84 4.23 -10.34
CA THR A 34 -30.37 4.66 -11.66
C THR A 34 -29.29 3.73 -12.19
N GLU A 35 -29.54 3.09 -13.35
CA GLU A 35 -28.58 2.17 -14.00
C GLU A 35 -27.20 2.81 -14.21
N TRP A 36 -27.15 4.08 -14.59
CA TRP A 36 -25.91 4.84 -14.76
C TRP A 36 -25.11 4.98 -13.46
N LYS A 37 -25.76 5.36 -12.35
CA LYS A 37 -25.10 5.51 -11.03
C LYS A 37 -24.62 4.16 -10.50
N ARG A 38 -25.40 3.10 -10.71
CA ARG A 38 -25.01 1.71 -10.38
C ARG A 38 -23.79 1.24 -11.18
N ASN A 39 -23.74 1.54 -12.48
CA ASN A 39 -22.59 1.21 -13.32
C ASN A 39 -21.35 1.99 -12.87
N LEU A 40 -21.50 3.26 -12.51
CA LEU A 40 -20.40 4.08 -11.98
C LEU A 40 -19.84 3.50 -10.66
N LEU A 41 -20.72 3.03 -9.77
CA LEU A 41 -20.33 2.37 -8.51
C LEU A 41 -19.52 1.09 -8.75
N VAL A 42 -19.92 0.26 -9.72
CA VAL A 42 -19.18 -0.95 -10.10
C VAL A 42 -17.82 -0.61 -10.68
N VAL A 43 -17.73 0.43 -11.53
CA VAL A 43 -16.46 0.91 -12.08
C VAL A 43 -15.54 1.43 -10.97
N ASP A 44 -16.08 2.18 -10.01
CA ASP A 44 -15.29 2.69 -8.88
C ASP A 44 -14.77 1.56 -7.99
N TYR A 45 -15.62 0.57 -7.72
CA TYR A 45 -15.25 -0.63 -6.98
C TYR A 45 -14.15 -1.45 -7.68
N GLU A 46 -14.28 -1.70 -8.99
CA GLU A 46 -13.26 -2.41 -9.78
C GLU A 46 -11.95 -1.61 -9.81
N SER A 47 -12.02 -0.28 -10.02
CA SER A 47 -10.87 0.62 -10.05
C SER A 47 -10.11 0.64 -8.72
N ALA A 48 -10.81 0.78 -7.58
CA ALA A 48 -10.19 0.77 -6.26
C ALA A 48 -9.47 -0.56 -5.97
N GLY A 49 -10.07 -1.68 -6.38
CA GLY A 49 -9.47 -3.01 -6.25
C GLY A 49 -8.24 -3.22 -7.14
N GLU A 50 -8.26 -2.70 -8.37
CA GLU A 50 -7.11 -2.76 -9.28
C GLU A 50 -5.96 -1.89 -8.80
N ASP A 51 -6.24 -0.68 -8.34
CA ASP A 51 -5.24 0.26 -7.84
C ASP A 51 -4.54 -0.29 -6.59
N ALA A 52 -5.29 -0.90 -5.66
CA ALA A 52 -4.73 -1.55 -4.48
C ALA A 52 -3.76 -2.70 -4.85
N ARG A 53 -4.13 -3.55 -5.82
CA ARG A 53 -3.29 -4.66 -6.30
C ARG A 53 -2.06 -4.17 -7.06
N ASN A 54 -2.19 -3.09 -7.84
CA ASN A 54 -1.08 -2.48 -8.54
C ASN A 54 -0.05 -1.94 -7.54
N LYS A 55 -0.49 -1.22 -6.51
CA LYS A 55 0.37 -0.72 -5.43
C LYS A 55 1.04 -1.85 -4.66
N GLU A 56 0.34 -2.96 -4.41
CA GLU A 56 0.94 -4.17 -3.82
C GLU A 56 2.04 -4.78 -4.70
N THR A 57 1.80 -4.87 -6.01
CA THR A 57 2.80 -5.35 -6.98
C THR A 57 4.05 -4.46 -6.97
N LEU A 58 3.85 -3.14 -6.93
CA LEU A 58 4.93 -2.16 -6.87
C LEU A 58 5.73 -2.25 -5.55
N LEU A 59 5.08 -2.52 -4.42
CA LEU A 59 5.75 -2.78 -3.13
C LEU A 59 6.61 -4.04 -3.16
N ILE A 60 6.11 -5.11 -3.79
CA ILE A 60 6.88 -6.35 -3.93
C ILE A 60 8.08 -6.12 -4.86
N GLN A 61 7.88 -5.40 -5.98
CA GLN A 61 8.96 -5.06 -6.89
C GLN A 61 10.02 -4.16 -6.22
N SER A 62 9.62 -3.17 -5.43
CA SER A 62 10.56 -2.32 -4.69
C SER A 62 11.40 -3.14 -3.71
N PHE A 63 10.80 -4.12 -3.04
CA PHE A 63 11.52 -5.03 -2.16
C PHE A 63 12.57 -5.89 -2.90
N TYR A 64 12.24 -6.41 -4.08
CA TYR A 64 13.24 -7.12 -4.89
C TYR A 64 14.39 -6.21 -5.31
N VAL A 65 14.08 -4.98 -5.73
CA VAL A 65 15.10 -3.98 -6.09
C VAL A 65 15.99 -3.66 -4.88
N SER A 66 15.41 -3.52 -3.68
CA SER A 66 16.17 -3.23 -2.46
C SER A 66 17.09 -4.37 -2.07
N LEU A 67 16.68 -5.63 -2.25
CA LEU A 67 17.55 -6.80 -2.04
C LEU A 67 18.71 -6.87 -3.04
N VAL A 68 18.45 -6.63 -4.33
CA VAL A 68 19.51 -6.61 -5.36
C VAL A 68 20.51 -5.49 -5.08
N LEU A 69 20.01 -4.30 -4.77
CA LEU A 69 20.84 -3.15 -4.41
C LEU A 69 21.67 -3.42 -3.16
N PHE A 70 21.07 -4.06 -2.15
CA PHE A 70 21.78 -4.45 -0.92
C PHE A 70 22.92 -5.42 -1.23
N GLY A 71 22.67 -6.46 -2.03
CA GLY A 71 23.70 -7.42 -2.43
C GLY A 71 24.86 -6.78 -3.20
N LEU A 72 24.56 -5.85 -4.11
CA LEU A 72 25.59 -5.11 -4.86
C LEU A 72 26.43 -4.23 -3.93
N LEU A 73 25.79 -3.47 -3.03
CA LEU A 73 26.50 -2.62 -2.08
C LEU A 73 27.35 -3.44 -1.11
N LEU A 74 26.88 -4.62 -0.69
CA LEU A 74 27.67 -5.55 0.13
C LEU A 74 28.91 -6.07 -0.61
N ASP A 75 28.80 -6.49 -1.88
CA ASP A 75 29.96 -6.95 -2.66
C ASP A 75 31.01 -5.84 -2.81
N VAL A 76 30.57 -4.62 -3.17
CA VAL A 76 31.47 -3.46 -3.27
C VAL A 76 32.08 -3.13 -1.91
N GLY A 77 31.27 -3.06 -0.85
CA GLY A 77 31.71 -2.76 0.50
C GLY A 77 32.71 -3.78 1.04
N TYR A 78 32.49 -5.06 0.77
CA TYR A 78 33.42 -6.13 1.11
C TYR A 78 34.77 -5.95 0.41
N ARG A 79 34.77 -5.64 -0.88
CA ARG A 79 36.02 -5.40 -1.64
C ARG A 79 36.78 -4.19 -1.12
N LEU A 80 36.09 -3.09 -0.82
CA LEU A 80 36.70 -1.89 -0.24
C LEU A 80 37.28 -2.16 1.14
N ALA A 81 36.59 -2.95 1.98
CA ALA A 81 37.08 -3.34 3.29
C ALA A 81 38.38 -4.17 3.20
N GLN A 82 38.50 -5.07 2.22
CA GLN A 82 39.72 -5.85 1.97
C GLN A 82 40.91 -5.00 1.52
N GLN A 83 40.64 -3.86 0.86
CA GLN A 83 41.66 -2.91 0.41
C GLN A 83 42.00 -1.85 1.47
N GLU A 84 41.37 -1.92 2.65
CA GLU A 84 41.52 -0.95 3.75
C GLU A 84 41.18 0.51 3.33
N GLU A 85 40.35 0.69 2.30
CA GLU A 85 39.94 2.01 1.79
C GLU A 85 38.82 2.63 2.65
N GLN A 86 39.16 3.01 3.89
CA GLN A 86 38.18 3.50 4.88
C GLN A 86 37.35 4.70 4.40
N LEU A 87 37.94 5.62 3.64
CA LEU A 87 37.24 6.79 3.11
C LEU A 87 36.22 6.41 2.02
N ALA A 88 36.56 5.45 1.16
CA ALA A 88 35.64 4.93 0.16
C ALA A 88 34.50 4.14 0.81
N LEU A 89 34.79 3.36 1.85
CA LEU A 89 33.80 2.62 2.63
C LEU A 89 32.84 3.55 3.39
N PHE A 90 33.35 4.66 3.93
CA PHE A 90 32.54 5.72 4.53
C PHE A 90 31.60 6.37 3.50
N GLY A 91 32.11 6.69 2.31
CA GLY A 91 31.30 7.21 1.21
C GLY A 91 30.21 6.23 0.76
N LEU A 92 30.56 4.95 0.57
CA LEU A 92 29.64 3.90 0.18
C LEU A 92 28.54 3.68 1.23
N SER A 93 28.90 3.69 2.51
CA SER A 93 27.95 3.50 3.60
C SER A 93 26.99 4.68 3.77
N THR A 94 27.49 5.91 3.63
CA THR A 94 26.64 7.11 3.59
C THR A 94 25.66 7.06 2.41
N LEU A 95 26.14 6.64 1.23
CA LEU A 95 25.29 6.44 0.06
C LEU A 95 24.21 5.36 0.33
N GLY A 96 24.59 4.26 0.99
CA GLY A 96 23.66 3.22 1.43
C GLY A 96 22.54 3.77 2.31
N VAL A 97 22.87 4.57 3.34
CA VAL A 97 21.86 5.20 4.21
C VAL A 97 20.87 6.04 3.41
N VAL A 98 21.36 6.86 2.48
CA VAL A 98 20.48 7.71 1.65
C VAL A 98 19.58 6.87 0.76
N LEU A 99 20.12 5.86 0.07
CA LEU A 99 19.36 5.01 -0.84
C LEU A 99 18.27 4.22 -0.11
N PHE A 100 18.60 3.58 1.01
CA PHE A 100 17.62 2.81 1.78
C PHE A 100 16.63 3.70 2.53
N GLY A 101 17.01 4.91 2.92
CA GLY A 101 16.07 5.91 3.45
C GLY A 101 15.03 6.36 2.40
N LEU A 102 15.46 6.57 1.16
CA LEU A 102 14.56 6.89 0.05
C LEU A 102 13.63 5.72 -0.28
N LEU A 103 14.15 4.49 -0.33
CA LEU A 103 13.35 3.28 -0.54
C LEU A 103 12.31 3.09 0.57
N ALA A 104 12.71 3.21 1.84
CA ALA A 104 11.79 3.08 2.97
C ALA A 104 10.65 4.12 2.91
N ASN A 105 10.98 5.39 2.61
CA ASN A 105 9.97 6.43 2.44
C ASN A 105 9.04 6.15 1.26
N TRP A 106 9.58 5.65 0.15
CA TRP A 106 8.79 5.21 -1.00
C TRP A 106 7.81 4.08 -0.61
N SER A 107 8.31 3.03 0.04
CA SER A 107 7.51 1.89 0.50
C SER A 107 6.41 2.31 1.49
N VAL A 108 6.68 3.26 2.39
CA VAL A 108 5.66 3.82 3.30
C VAL A 108 4.54 4.50 2.53
N ARG A 109 4.85 5.34 1.53
CA ARG A 109 3.83 6.05 0.73
C ARG A 109 2.98 5.08 -0.09
N TYR A 110 3.59 4.07 -0.69
CA TYR A 110 2.84 3.06 -1.44
C TYR A 110 1.96 2.20 -0.56
N ARG A 111 2.43 1.88 0.66
CA ARG A 111 1.60 1.21 1.67
C ARG A 111 0.39 2.06 2.03
N GLN A 112 0.59 3.34 2.36
CA GLN A 112 -0.51 4.25 2.69
C GLN A 112 -1.52 4.36 1.53
N GLY A 113 -1.04 4.52 0.29
CA GLY A 113 -1.92 4.58 -0.87
C GLY A 113 -2.65 3.25 -1.15
N ARG A 114 -2.02 2.10 -0.86
CA ARG A 114 -2.66 0.78 -0.95
C ARG A 114 -3.77 0.66 0.07
N ASP A 115 -3.48 1.00 1.33
CA ASP A 115 -4.42 0.91 2.45
C ASP A 115 -5.63 1.81 2.17
N ALA A 116 -5.42 3.05 1.71
CA ALA A 116 -6.50 3.96 1.30
C ALA A 116 -7.37 3.42 0.15
N SER A 117 -6.76 2.70 -0.81
CA SER A 117 -7.52 2.09 -1.92
C SER A 117 -8.37 0.91 -1.46
N TRP A 118 -7.87 0.15 -0.48
CA TRP A 118 -8.63 -0.90 0.16
C TRP A 118 -9.76 -0.35 1.03
N ASP A 119 -9.50 0.73 1.76
CA ASP A 119 -10.51 1.41 2.59
C ASP A 119 -11.64 1.94 1.70
N ARG A 120 -11.33 2.66 0.61
CA ARG A 120 -12.35 3.09 -0.39
C ARG A 120 -13.16 1.93 -0.93
N ARG A 121 -12.51 0.81 -1.25
CA ARG A 121 -13.23 -0.38 -1.71
C ARG A 121 -14.16 -0.93 -0.64
N SER A 122 -13.72 -0.97 0.62
CA SER A 122 -14.53 -1.44 1.74
C SER A 122 -15.74 -0.54 1.99
N GLU A 123 -15.58 0.78 1.86
CA GLU A 123 -16.69 1.75 1.93
C GLU A 123 -17.74 1.49 0.86
N ILE A 124 -17.32 1.17 -0.38
CA ILE A 124 -18.24 0.80 -1.46
C ILE A 124 -18.95 -0.54 -1.17
N GLU A 125 -18.22 -1.54 -0.66
CA GLU A 125 -18.81 -2.82 -0.29
C GLU A 125 -19.87 -2.65 0.80
N ASP A 126 -19.59 -1.82 1.80
CA ASP A 126 -20.51 -1.56 2.90
C ASP A 126 -21.71 -0.76 2.42
N PHE A 127 -21.50 0.28 1.59
CA PHE A 127 -22.58 1.02 0.93
C PHE A 127 -23.53 0.07 0.16
N VAL A 128 -23.00 -0.87 -0.63
CA VAL A 128 -23.81 -1.81 -1.41
C VAL A 128 -24.54 -2.83 -0.54
N LYS A 129 -23.90 -3.41 0.48
CA LYS A 129 -24.51 -4.39 1.40
C LYS A 129 -25.73 -3.82 2.12
N LEU A 130 -25.63 -2.55 2.48
CA LEU A 130 -26.64 -1.79 3.21
C LEU A 130 -27.83 -1.38 2.32
N ALA A 131 -27.55 -1.13 1.03
CA ALA A 131 -28.49 -0.67 0.03
C ALA A 131 -29.45 -1.74 -0.51
N ASP A 132 -28.90 -2.90 -0.89
CA ASP A 132 -29.69 -4.03 -1.37
C ASP A 132 -28.88 -5.32 -1.15
N PRO A 133 -29.17 -6.09 -0.08
CA PRO A 133 -28.44 -7.32 0.23
C PRO A 133 -28.58 -8.39 -0.87
N ASP A 134 -29.56 -8.27 -1.78
CA ASP A 134 -29.80 -9.20 -2.88
C ASP A 134 -29.14 -8.78 -4.22
N VAL A 135 -28.65 -7.54 -4.38
CA VAL A 135 -27.91 -7.10 -5.60
C VAL A 135 -26.52 -7.75 -5.71
N LEU A 136 -25.86 -7.99 -4.58
CA LEU A 136 -24.65 -8.83 -4.54
C LEU A 136 -24.94 -10.29 -4.90
N ARG A 137 -26.21 -10.72 -4.78
CA ARG A 137 -26.71 -12.08 -4.98
C ARG A 137 -27.12 -12.35 -6.43
N SER A 138 -27.51 -11.34 -7.20
CA SER A 138 -27.87 -11.47 -8.63
C SER A 138 -26.68 -11.28 -9.57
N ASN A 139 -25.61 -10.62 -9.10
CA ASN A 139 -24.36 -10.40 -9.84
C ASN A 139 -23.25 -11.37 -9.37
N ASP A 140 -23.70 -12.58 -9.01
CA ASP A 140 -23.02 -13.71 -8.35
C ASP A 140 -21.84 -14.30 -9.14
N SER A 141 -21.50 -13.75 -10.32
CA SER A 141 -20.30 -14.10 -11.08
C SER A 141 -19.19 -13.06 -10.94
N LYS A 142 -19.53 -11.77 -10.75
CA LYS A 142 -18.56 -10.68 -10.54
C LYS A 142 -18.25 -10.43 -9.06
N PHE A 143 -19.21 -10.63 -8.17
CA PHE A 143 -19.05 -10.44 -6.71
C PHE A 143 -18.76 -11.72 -5.93
N LYS A 144 -18.43 -12.81 -6.64
CA LYS A 144 -18.25 -14.17 -6.12
C LYS A 144 -16.99 -14.35 -5.26
N ARG A 145 -16.90 -13.64 -4.13
CA ARG A 145 -15.97 -13.90 -3.02
C ARG A 145 -16.59 -13.56 -1.66
N LEU A 146 -17.87 -13.89 -1.49
CA LEU A 146 -18.53 -13.91 -0.19
C LEU A 146 -19.06 -15.34 0.00
N SER A 147 -18.32 -16.18 0.74
CA SER A 147 -18.80 -17.54 0.99
C SER A 147 -19.97 -17.54 1.98
N ARG A 148 -20.91 -18.43 1.71
CA ARG A 148 -22.08 -18.66 2.53
C ARG A 148 -21.72 -19.69 3.61
N THR A 149 -21.74 -19.28 4.87
CA THR A 149 -21.63 -20.24 5.98
C THR A 149 -22.94 -21.03 6.09
N GLY A 150 -22.85 -22.31 6.45
CA GLY A 150 -23.98 -23.25 6.47
C GLY A 150 -25.12 -22.93 7.44
N ASP A 151 -25.02 -21.86 8.24
CA ASP A 151 -26.03 -21.40 9.20
C ASP A 151 -26.96 -20.31 8.64
N GLY A 152 -26.79 -19.90 7.38
CA GLY A 152 -27.62 -18.84 6.78
C GLY A 152 -27.19 -17.43 7.16
N THR A 153 -26.11 -17.27 7.93
CA THR A 153 -25.46 -15.97 8.13
C THR A 153 -24.42 -15.72 7.05
N TYR A 154 -24.38 -14.48 6.57
CA TYR A 154 -23.34 -14.02 5.66
C TYR A 154 -22.17 -13.57 6.52
N ARG A 155 -21.06 -14.30 6.45
CA ARG A 155 -19.78 -13.78 6.88
C ARG A 155 -19.12 -13.17 5.67
N VAL A 156 -18.65 -11.93 5.79
CA VAL A 156 -17.54 -11.49 4.95
C VAL A 156 -16.46 -12.54 5.22
N ASP A 157 -16.14 -13.38 4.24
CA ASP A 157 -14.86 -14.05 4.31
C ASP A 157 -13.87 -12.90 4.40
N GLU A 158 -13.30 -12.69 5.59
CA GLU A 158 -12.11 -11.89 5.78
C GLU A 158 -11.14 -12.47 4.76
N GLN A 159 -11.05 -11.83 3.58
CA GLN A 159 -10.28 -12.44 2.52
C GLN A 159 -8.84 -12.43 3.03
N PRO A 160 -8.14 -13.57 3.05
CA PRO A 160 -6.85 -13.69 3.73
C PRO A 160 -5.75 -12.77 3.17
N TRP A 161 -5.99 -12.08 2.04
CA TRP A 161 -5.10 -11.05 1.54
C TRP A 161 -5.28 -9.69 2.24
N TYR A 162 -6.34 -9.46 3.02
CA TYR A 162 -6.45 -8.26 3.87
C TYR A 162 -5.54 -8.39 5.11
N GLU A 163 -5.27 -9.62 5.58
CA GLU A 163 -4.18 -9.89 6.54
C GLU A 163 -2.76 -9.72 5.93
N ALA A 164 -2.64 -9.36 4.64
CA ALA A 164 -1.39 -8.90 4.04
C ALA A 164 -0.94 -7.50 4.53
N GLY A 165 -1.37 -7.11 5.73
CA GLY A 165 -0.63 -6.22 6.60
C GLY A 165 0.80 -6.72 6.88
N SER A 166 1.10 -8.00 6.66
CA SER A 166 2.45 -8.56 6.88
C SER A 166 3.49 -8.11 5.83
N ILE A 167 3.23 -8.21 4.52
CA ILE A 167 4.28 -8.02 3.52
C ILE A 167 4.72 -6.56 3.43
N ALA A 168 3.80 -5.61 3.26
CA ALA A 168 4.15 -4.19 3.15
C ALA A 168 4.89 -3.69 4.41
N THR A 169 4.50 -4.18 5.58
CA THR A 169 5.15 -3.88 6.85
C THR A 169 6.54 -4.51 6.93
N VAL A 170 6.69 -5.77 6.50
CA VAL A 170 7.99 -6.46 6.44
C VAL A 170 8.95 -5.74 5.49
N VAL A 171 8.48 -5.27 4.32
CA VAL A 171 9.30 -4.52 3.36
C VAL A 171 9.87 -3.25 4.01
N VAL A 172 9.00 -2.43 4.61
CA VAL A 172 9.43 -1.18 5.27
C VAL A 172 10.44 -1.48 6.40
N TYR A 173 10.16 -2.46 7.25
CA TYR A 173 11.09 -2.81 8.34
C TYR A 173 12.41 -3.38 7.83
N ALA A 174 12.41 -4.17 6.76
CA ALA A 174 13.62 -4.69 6.16
C ALA A 174 14.48 -3.55 5.57
N GLU A 175 13.86 -2.61 4.84
CA GLU A 175 14.57 -1.46 4.28
C GLU A 175 15.15 -0.56 5.37
N LEU A 176 14.40 -0.31 6.45
CA LEU A 176 14.90 0.42 7.62
C LEU A 176 16.04 -0.31 8.32
N ALA A 177 15.92 -1.63 8.52
CA ALA A 177 16.99 -2.42 9.14
C ALA A 177 18.27 -2.39 8.30
N ILE A 178 18.16 -2.49 6.97
CA ILE A 178 19.30 -2.37 6.06
C ILE A 178 19.90 -0.96 6.12
N GLY A 179 19.07 0.09 6.13
CA GLY A 179 19.53 1.46 6.29
C GLY A 179 20.29 1.68 7.61
N LEU A 180 19.81 1.11 8.71
CA LEU A 180 20.47 1.17 10.01
C LEU A 180 21.81 0.43 10.03
N LEU A 181 21.91 -0.71 9.32
CA LEU A 181 23.19 -1.41 9.15
C LEU A 181 24.20 -0.53 8.42
N TRP A 182 23.80 0.13 7.34
CA TRP A 182 24.67 1.07 6.63
C TRP A 182 25.06 2.28 7.48
N LEU A 183 24.14 2.79 8.30
CA LEU A 183 24.43 3.86 9.25
C LEU A 183 25.48 3.43 10.27
N ALA A 184 25.38 2.22 10.81
CA ALA A 184 26.36 1.68 11.74
C ALA A 184 27.75 1.58 11.10
N VAL A 185 27.84 1.13 9.84
CA VAL A 185 29.10 1.09 9.08
C VAL A 185 29.65 2.50 8.84
N ALA A 186 28.80 3.47 8.49
CA ALA A 186 29.22 4.86 8.29
C ALA A 186 29.76 5.48 9.58
N VAL A 187 29.08 5.28 10.71
CA VAL A 187 29.56 5.78 12.01
C VAL A 187 30.89 5.13 12.38
N TRP A 188 31.02 3.81 12.25
CA TRP A 188 32.25 3.10 12.60
C TRP A 188 33.44 3.54 11.74
N THR A 189 33.27 3.60 10.42
CA THR A 189 34.32 4.05 9.51
C THR A 189 34.64 5.53 9.71
N GLY A 190 33.64 6.38 9.93
CA GLY A 190 33.84 7.80 10.24
C GLY A 190 34.65 8.02 11.51
N THR A 191 34.40 7.24 12.59
CA THR A 191 35.19 7.33 13.82
C THR A 191 36.63 6.83 13.67
N SER A 192 36.90 5.96 12.69
CA SER A 192 38.24 5.44 12.44
C SER A 192 39.12 6.40 11.64
N LEU A 193 38.52 7.40 10.99
CA LEU A 193 39.20 8.44 10.21
C LEU A 193 39.61 9.68 11.03
N LEU A 194 39.11 9.81 12.27
CA LEU A 194 39.41 10.90 13.21
C LEU A 194 40.62 10.58 14.09
#